data_AF-A0A925H6K1-F1
#
_entry.id   AF-A0A925H6K1-F1
#
_cell.length_a   1.000
_cell.length_b   1.000
_cell.length_c   1.000
_cell.angle_alpha   90.00
_cell.angle_beta   90.00
_cell.angle_gamma   90.00
#
_symmetry.space_group_name_H-M   'P 1'
#
loop_
_entity.id
_entity.type
_entity.pdbx_description
1 polymer ?
#
loop_
_entity_poly.entity_id
_entity_poly.type
_entity_poly.pdbx_seq_one_letter_code
_entity_poly.pdbx_strand_id
1 'polypeptide(L)' 'MVVWLVPSVGLLITSFRPPEAIASTGWWQAFTPASFTVNNYEQVLFAQGMDKAFRNSFLITLPSTVLPLL' A
#
# COMPACT_ATOMS: atom_id res chain seq x y z
N MET A 1 -4.15 18.68 12.01
CA MET A 1 -3.82 18.12 10.68
C MET A 1 -2.79 17.01 10.77
N VAL A 2 -1.62 17.23 11.40
CA VAL A 2 -0.56 16.20 11.52
C VAL A 2 -1.04 14.90 12.19
N VAL A 3 -1.90 14.98 13.21
CA VAL A 3 -2.47 13.80 13.88
C VAL A 3 -3.21 12.85 12.93
N TRP A 4 -3.84 13.39 11.87
CA TRP A 4 -4.58 12.59 10.89
C TRP A 4 -3.68 11.85 9.90
N LEU A 5 -2.40 12.24 9.78
CA LEU A 5 -1.43 11.54 8.93
C LEU A 5 -0.79 10.34 9.62
N VAL A 6 -0.90 10.24 10.95
CA VAL A 6 -0.34 9.13 11.74
C VAL A 6 -0.68 7.75 11.15
N PRO A 7 -1.95 7.42 10.81
CA PRO A 7 -2.26 6.12 10.18
C PRO A 7 -1.59 5.94 8.81
N SER A 8 -1.55 6.98 7.98
CA SER A 8 -0.90 6.91 6.65
C SER A 8 0.61 6.73 6.75
N VAL A 9 1.27 7.42 7.69
CA VAL A 9 2.69 7.27 7.98
C VAL A 9 2.97 5.86 8.55
N GLY A 10 2.12 5.37 9.44
CA GLY A 10 2.22 4.01 9.96
C GLY A 10 2.13 2.97 8.86
N LEU A 11 1.17 3.10 7.93
CA LEU A 11 1.05 2.23 6.76
C LEU A 11 2.24 2.34 5.82
N LEU A 12 2.74 3.56 5.56
CA LEU A 12 3.92 3.78 4.72
C LEU A 12 5.17 3.13 5.30
N ILE A 13 5.41 3.25 6.61
CA ILE A 13 6.55 2.60 7.25
C ILE A 13 6.36 1.07 7.17
N THR A 14 5.16 0.59 7.46
CA THR A 14 4.81 -0.84 7.45
C THR A 14 4.98 -1.47 6.07
N SER A 15 4.68 -0.76 4.97
CA SER A 15 4.80 -1.31 3.61
C SER A 15 6.23 -1.71 3.26
N PHE A 16 7.24 -1.10 3.89
CA PHE A 16 8.65 -1.47 3.73
C PHE A 16 9.17 -2.44 4.79
N ARG A 17 8.37 -2.88 5.77
CA ARG A 17 8.84 -3.80 6.84
C ARG A 17 8.67 -5.26 6.45
N PRO A 18 9.58 -6.17 6.86
CA PRO A 18 9.39 -7.61 6.70
C PRO A 18 8.12 -8.10 7.42
N PRO A 19 7.37 -9.07 6.85
CA PRO A 19 6.13 -9.59 7.43
C PRO A 19 6.28 -10.06 8.89
N GLU A 20 7.42 -10.65 9.23
CA GLU A 20 7.74 -11.14 10.57
C GLU A 20 7.83 -10.00 11.60
N ALA A 21 8.34 -8.84 11.17
CA ALA A 21 8.45 -7.65 12.00
C ALA A 21 7.10 -6.94 12.18
N ILE A 22 6.24 -6.97 11.15
CA ILE A 22 4.87 -6.44 11.18
C ILE A 22 4.02 -7.23 12.19
N ALA A 23 4.19 -8.56 12.24
CA ALA A 23 3.45 -9.43 13.15
C ALA A 23 3.93 -9.35 14.61
N SER A 24 5.17 -8.96 14.86
CA SER A 24 5.79 -9.00 16.20
C SER A 24 5.91 -7.63 16.89
N THR A 25 6.00 -6.52 16.15
CA THR A 25 6.29 -5.19 16.72
C THR A 25 5.57 -4.06 16.00
N GLY A 26 5.29 -2.95 16.72
CA GLY A 26 4.65 -1.76 16.15
C GLY A 26 5.51 -1.04 15.10
N TRP A 27 4.87 -0.32 14.17
CA TRP A 27 5.54 0.40 13.07
C TRP A 27 6.55 1.46 13.55
N TRP A 28 6.37 2.02 14.74
CA TRP A 28 7.31 2.98 15.33
C TRP A 28 8.66 2.35 15.73
N GLN A 29 8.75 1.01 15.80
CA GLN A 29 10.01 0.29 16.07
C GLN A 29 10.78 -0.07 14.78
N ALA A 30 10.34 0.39 13.61
CA ALA A 30 10.97 0.04 12.33
C ALA A 30 12.44 0.46 12.19
N PHE A 31 12.91 1.39 13.02
CA PHE A 31 14.26 1.94 12.94
C PHE A 31 15.28 1.23 13.85
N THR A 32 14.84 0.28 14.69
CA THR A 32 15.72 -0.41 15.65
C THR A 32 15.32 -1.88 15.83
N PRO A 33 16.02 -2.84 15.19
CA PRO A 33 16.98 -2.64 14.09
C PRO A 33 16.28 -2.18 12.80
N ALA A 34 16.95 -1.31 12.03
CA ALA A 34 16.45 -0.87 10.74
C ALA A 34 16.55 -1.99 9.70
N SER A 35 15.40 -2.60 9.36
CA SER A 35 15.31 -3.63 8.32
C SER A 35 14.14 -3.31 7.40
N PHE A 36 14.48 -2.91 6.17
CA PHE A 36 13.51 -2.53 5.14
C PHE A 36 13.65 -3.43 3.91
N THR A 37 12.52 -3.73 3.27
CA THR A 37 12.40 -4.59 2.09
C THR A 37 11.31 -4.08 1.15
N VAL A 38 11.41 -4.46 -0.12
CA VAL A 38 10.38 -4.21 -1.14
C VAL A 38 9.55 -5.45 -1.48
N ASN A 39 9.83 -6.59 -0.83
CA ASN A 39 9.18 -7.87 -1.08
C ASN A 39 7.64 -7.79 -0.96
N ASN A 40 7.12 -6.97 -0.04
CA ASN A 40 5.67 -6.76 0.09
C ASN A 40 5.05 -6.19 -1.20
N TYR A 41 5.76 -5.30 -1.91
CA TYR A 41 5.30 -4.73 -3.17
C TYR A 41 5.34 -5.77 -4.29
N GLU A 42 6.43 -6.54 -4.39
CA GLU A 42 6.53 -7.61 -5.38
C GLU A 42 5.42 -8.65 -5.20
N GLN A 43 5.15 -9.05 -3.95
CA GLN A 43 4.07 -9.99 -3.61
C GLN A 43 2.71 -9.51 -4.11
N VAL A 44 2.37 -8.23 -3.92
CA VAL A 44 1.05 -7.71 -4.34
C VAL A 44 0.99 -7.40 -5.83
N LEU A 45 2.07 -6.89 -6.44
CA LEU A 45 2.11 -6.54 -7.86
C LEU A 45 2.03 -7.80 -8.74
N PHE A 46 2.67 -8.89 -8.31
CA PHE A 46 2.64 -10.17 -9.01
C PHE A 46 1.63 -11.16 -8.42
N ALA A 47 0.80 -10.73 -7.45
CA ALA A 47 -0.31 -11.53 -6.96
C ALA A 47 -1.27 -11.87 -8.10
N GLN A 48 -1.73 -13.12 -8.12
CA GLN A 48 -2.69 -13.58 -9.12
C GLN A 48 -3.96 -12.71 -9.09
N GLY A 49 -4.28 -12.07 -10.22
CA GLY A 49 -5.48 -11.25 -10.36
C GLY A 49 -5.31 -9.76 -10.06
N MET A 50 -4.14 -9.31 -9.58
CA MET A 50 -3.86 -7.87 -9.42
C MET A 50 -3.98 -7.11 -10.75
N ASP A 51 -3.50 -7.71 -11.83
CA ASP A 51 -3.56 -7.17 -13.19
C ASP A 51 -5.01 -6.99 -13.67
N LYS A 52 -5.88 -7.96 -13.39
CA LYS A 52 -7.31 -7.92 -13.69
C LYS A 52 -8.00 -6.86 -12.83
N ALA A 53 -7.71 -6.83 -11.54
CA ALA A 53 -8.29 -5.86 -10.61
C ALA A 53 -7.95 -4.42 -11.02
N PHE A 54 -6.68 -4.14 -11.33
CA PHE A 54 -6.22 -2.84 -11.79
C PHE A 54 -6.95 -2.40 -13.08
N ARG A 55 -7.01 -3.28 -14.09
CA ARG A 55 -7.72 -2.98 -15.34
C ARG A 55 -9.22 -2.75 -15.12
N ASN A 56 -9.86 -3.55 -14.26
CA ASN A 56 -11.28 -3.36 -13.94
C ASN A 56 -11.53 -1.98 -13.33
N SER A 57 -10.74 -1.58 -12.33
CA SER A 57 -10.87 -0.25 -11.72
C SER A 57 -10.63 0.86 -12.74
N PHE A 58 -9.56 0.77 -13.54
CA PHE A 58 -9.23 1.78 -14.55
C PHE A 58 -10.32 1.94 -15.61
N LEU A 59 -10.85 0.82 -16.13
CA LEU A 59 -11.90 0.82 -17.15
C LEU A 59 -13.24 1.36 -16.62
N ILE A 60 -13.49 1.30 -15.31
CA ILE A 60 -14.71 1.83 -14.69
C ILE A 60 -14.55 3.32 -14.34
N THR A 61 -13.41 3.71 -13.75
CA THR A 61 -13.21 5.08 -13.27
C THR A 61 -13.07 6.08 -14.40
N LEU A 62 -12.44 5.70 -15.52
CA LEU A 62 -12.23 6.58 -16.67
C LEU A 62 -13.56 7.07 -17.28
N PRO A 63 -14.51 6.21 -17.72
CA PRO A 63 -15.80 6.67 -18.22
C PRO A 63 -16.63 7.36 -17.13
N SER A 64 -16.60 6.87 -15.89
CA SER A 64 -17.32 7.49 -14.78
C SER A 64 -16.89 8.93 -14.50
N THR A 65 -15.63 9.28 -14.81
CA THR A 65 -15.10 10.63 -14.61
C THR A 65 -15.30 11.51 -15.84
N VAL A 66 -15.24 10.93 -17.04
CA VAL A 66 -15.39 11.67 -18.30
C VAL A 66 -16.85 11.98 -18.63
N LEU A 67 -17.79 11.05 -18.38
CA LEU A 67 -19.19 11.23 -18.74
C LEU A 67 -19.85 12.48 -18.13
N PRO A 68 -19.62 12.86 -16.86
CA PRO A 68 -20.19 14.08 -16.28
C PRO A 68 -19.61 15.39 -16.87
N LEU A 69 -18.49 15.30 -17.58
CA LEU A 69 -17.82 16.45 -18.20
C LEU A 69 -18.28 16.69 -19.65
N LEU A 70 -19.00 15.73 -20.23
CA LEU A 70 -19.62 15.81 -21.56
C LEU A 70 -21.08 16.27 -21.44
#